data_AF-A0A852PM88-F1
#
_entry.id   AF-A0A852PM88-F1
#
_cell.length_a   1.000
_cell.length_b   1.000
_cell.length_c   1.000
_cell.angle_alpha   90.00
_cell.angle_beta   90.00
_cell.angle_gamma   90.00
#
_symmetry.space_group_name_H-M   'P 1'
#
loop_
_entity.id
_entity.type
_entity.pdbx_description
1 polymer ?
#
loop_
_entity_poly.entity_id
_entity_poly.type
_entity_poly.pdbx_seq_one_letter_code
_entity_poly.pdbx_strand_id
1 'polypeptide(L)'
;SWAVADAISRVLENSEELHSWRRRLLSVCMKGLVAMYSSSKDESKQKVERSMLLRLEELLCMVGEVDPDDWYSFVKTGLKHRYRDETFLKVLNVGIQLLYKKESSLSQ
;
A
#
# COMPACT_ATOMS: atom_id res chain seq x y z
N SER A 1 14.63 -4.63 -2.85
CA SER A 1 15.13 -3.44 -3.57
C SER A 1 14.04 -2.95 -4.51
N TRP A 2 13.67 -1.66 -4.47
CA TRP A 2 12.61 -1.05 -5.29
C TRP A 2 13.08 -0.57 -6.67
N ALA A 3 14.39 -0.60 -6.93
CA ALA A 3 14.99 -0.02 -8.13
C ALA A 3 14.40 -0.56 -9.45
N VAL A 4 14.08 -1.86 -9.52
CA VAL A 4 13.47 -2.45 -10.72
C VAL A 4 12.06 -1.90 -10.95
N ALA A 5 11.27 -1.76 -9.88
CA ALA A 5 9.92 -1.21 -9.97
C ALA A 5 9.95 0.27 -10.37
N ASP A 6 10.92 1.03 -9.86
CA ASP A 6 11.13 2.43 -10.22
C ASP A 6 11.58 2.56 -11.69
N ALA A 7 12.48 1.70 -12.15
CA ALA A 7 12.95 1.70 -13.53
C ALA A 7 11.81 1.40 -14.52
N ILE A 8 11.00 0.38 -14.25
CA ILE A 8 9.82 0.06 -15.08
C ILE A 8 8.82 1.22 -15.06
N SER A 9 8.56 1.81 -13.89
CA SER A 9 7.66 2.96 -13.78
C SER A 9 8.13 4.17 -14.60
N ARG A 10 9.44 4.39 -14.71
CA ARG A 10 10.03 5.43 -15.58
C ARG A 10 9.87 5.10 -17.06
N VAL A 11 10.11 3.86 -17.45
CA VAL A 11 9.92 3.41 -18.85
C VAL A 11 8.46 3.59 -19.27
N LEU A 12 7.53 3.36 -18.35
CA LEU A 12 6.09 3.48 -18.59
C LEU A 12 5.54 4.89 -18.41
N GLU A 13 6.33 5.92 -18.09
CA GLU A 13 5.83 7.24 -17.66
C GLU A 13 4.84 7.89 -18.65
N ASN A 14 5.01 7.63 -19.96
CA ASN A 14 4.13 8.12 -21.03
C ASN A 14 3.29 7.02 -21.68
N SER A 15 3.18 5.85 -21.05
CA SER A 15 2.41 4.69 -21.54
C SER A 15 1.07 4.59 -20.84
N GLU A 16 0.03 4.19 -21.58
CA GLU A 16 -1.28 3.83 -21.02
C GLU A 16 -1.19 2.68 -19.99
N GLU A 17 -0.14 1.86 -20.08
CA GLU A 17 0.08 0.73 -19.17
C GLU A 17 0.50 1.16 -17.76
N LEU A 18 0.98 2.39 -17.57
CA LEU A 18 1.53 2.87 -16.28
C LEU A 18 0.57 2.66 -15.12
N HIS A 19 -0.71 2.98 -15.34
CA HIS A 19 -1.73 2.83 -14.31
C HIS A 19 -1.95 1.36 -13.94
N SER A 20 -2.07 0.48 -14.94
CA SER A 20 -2.23 -0.97 -14.73
C SER A 20 -1.02 -1.58 -14.03
N TRP A 21 0.19 -1.11 -14.35
CA TRP A 21 1.44 -1.49 -13.71
C TRP A 21 1.47 -1.08 -12.23
N ARG A 22 1.15 0.19 -11.93
CA ARG A 22 1.10 0.69 -10.54
C ARG A 22 0.04 -0.04 -9.71
N ARG A 23 -1.11 -0.38 -10.30
CA ARG A 23 -2.15 -1.20 -9.64
C ARG A 23 -1.63 -2.59 -9.27
N ARG A 24 -0.88 -3.25 -10.16
CA ARG A 24 -0.24 -4.55 -9.86
C ARG A 24 0.84 -4.42 -8.78
N LEU A 25 1.67 -3.38 -8.85
CA LEU A 25 2.66 -3.10 -7.81
C LEU A 25 2.01 -2.88 -6.44
N LEU A 26 0.89 -2.15 -6.40
CA LEU A 26 0.10 -1.92 -5.18
C LEU A 26 -0.40 -3.24 -4.57
N SER A 27 -1.00 -4.11 -5.39
CA SER A 27 -1.43 -5.46 -4.99
C SER A 27 -0.28 -6.30 -4.41
N VAL A 28 0.85 -6.36 -5.12
CA VAL A 28 2.02 -7.14 -4.67
C VAL A 28 2.61 -6.55 -3.37
N CYS A 29 2.62 -5.23 -3.24
CA CYS A 29 3.09 -4.54 -2.03
C CYS A 29 2.23 -4.93 -0.81
N MET A 30 0.91 -4.91 -0.92
CA MET A 30 -0.01 -5.34 0.15
C MET A 30 0.20 -6.81 0.53
N LYS A 31 0.28 -7.70 -0.47
CA LYS A 31 0.54 -9.14 -0.24
C LYS A 31 1.86 -9.38 0.48
N GLY A 32 2.90 -8.66 0.10
CA GLY A 32 4.20 -8.70 0.77
C GLY A 32 4.12 -8.27 2.23
N LEU A 33 3.42 -7.16 2.52
CA LEU A 33 3.20 -6.69 3.89
C LEU A 33 2.40 -7.70 4.73
N VAL A 34 1.34 -8.30 4.19
CA VAL A 34 0.56 -9.35 4.86
C VAL A 34 1.44 -10.55 5.24
N ALA A 35 2.30 -11.00 4.33
CA ALA A 35 3.24 -12.09 4.59
C ALA A 35 4.27 -11.71 5.67
N MET A 36 4.77 -10.46 5.66
CA MET A 36 5.70 -9.96 6.67
C MET A 36 5.06 -9.88 8.06
N TYR A 37 3.85 -9.34 8.17
CA TYR A 37 3.12 -9.23 9.44
C TYR A 37 2.86 -10.60 10.08
N SER A 38 2.54 -11.58 9.26
CA SER A 38 2.22 -12.95 9.71
C SER A 38 3.45 -13.73 10.18
N SER A 39 4.64 -13.38 9.70
CA SER A 39 5.88 -14.16 9.90
C SER A 39 6.87 -13.56 10.90
N SER A 40 6.64 -12.36 11.43
CA SER A 40 7.71 -11.60 12.09
C SER A 40 7.34 -11.01 13.47
N LYS A 41 8.09 -11.45 14.49
CA LYS A 41 8.45 -10.69 15.72
C LYS A 41 9.90 -10.19 15.66
N ASP A 42 10.55 -10.29 14.49
CA ASP A 42 11.97 -10.04 14.32
C ASP A 42 12.22 -8.56 14.01
N GLU A 43 12.92 -7.87 14.92
CA GLU A 43 13.23 -6.45 14.80
C GLU A 43 14.06 -6.12 13.55
N SER A 44 14.87 -7.07 13.05
CA SER A 44 15.68 -6.87 11.84
C SER A 44 14.82 -6.63 10.59
N LYS A 45 13.57 -7.11 10.59
CA LYS A 45 12.62 -6.97 9.49
C LYS A 45 11.80 -5.69 9.56
N GLN A 46 11.80 -4.97 10.68
CA GLN A 46 11.00 -3.74 10.86
C GLN A 46 11.42 -2.61 9.90
N LYS A 47 12.72 -2.46 9.62
CA LYS A 47 13.19 -1.45 8.66
C LYS A 47 12.65 -1.70 7.25
N VAL A 48 12.63 -2.96 6.83
CA VAL A 48 12.09 -3.37 5.53
C VAL A 48 10.58 -3.15 5.51
N GLU A 49 9.89 -3.53 6.58
CA GLU A 49 8.44 -3.34 6.74
C GLU A 49 8.05 -1.88 6.60
N ARG A 50 8.75 -0.99 7.31
CA ARG A 50 8.53 0.46 7.28
C ARG A 50 8.77 1.03 5.88
N SER A 51 9.83 0.59 5.20
CA SER A 51 10.09 1.00 3.81
C SER A 51 8.99 0.53 2.86
N MET A 52 8.44 -0.67 3.05
CA MET A 52 7.32 -1.16 2.25
C MET A 52 6.03 -0.40 2.54
N LEU A 53 5.76 -0.03 3.79
CA LEU A 53 4.62 0.82 4.16
C LEU A 53 4.66 2.19 3.51
N LEU A 54 5.83 2.84 3.47
CA LEU A 54 5.99 4.12 2.78
C LEU A 54 5.73 3.99 1.28
N ARG A 55 6.20 2.91 0.64
CA ARG A 55 5.87 2.66 -0.77
C ARG A 55 4.39 2.34 -1.00
N LEU A 56 3.73 1.70 -0.04
CA LEU A 56 2.29 1.50 -0.09
C LEU A 56 1.53 2.83 -0.09
N GLU A 57 1.90 3.76 0.79
CA GLU A 57 1.31 5.12 0.87
C GLU A 57 1.41 5.85 -0.47
N GLU A 58 2.60 5.86 -1.08
CA GLU A 58 2.83 6.51 -2.37
C GLU A 58 2.02 5.86 -3.50
N LEU A 59 1.99 4.53 -3.56
CA LEU A 59 1.22 3.80 -4.57
C LEU A 59 -0.29 4.03 -4.42
N LEU A 60 -0.80 4.07 -3.18
CA LEU A 60 -2.20 4.39 -2.90
C LEU A 60 -2.56 5.79 -3.42
N CYS A 61 -1.72 6.79 -3.14
CA CYS A 61 -1.93 8.16 -3.63
C CYS A 61 -1.88 8.26 -5.16
N MET A 62 -1.03 7.47 -5.82
CA MET A 62 -0.89 7.47 -7.28
C MET A 62 -2.01 6.72 -8.02
N VAL A 63 -2.53 5.64 -7.44
CA VAL A 63 -3.53 4.76 -8.07
C VAL A 63 -4.96 5.17 -7.70
N GLY A 64 -5.20 5.55 -6.45
CA GLY A 64 -6.52 6.01 -5.98
C GLY A 64 -7.59 4.92 -5.87
N GLU A 65 -7.26 3.66 -6.14
CA GLU A 65 -8.14 2.50 -6.02
C GLU A 65 -7.34 1.26 -5.61
N VAL A 66 -8.03 0.23 -5.12
CA VAL A 66 -7.42 -1.00 -4.63
C VAL A 66 -8.23 -2.21 -5.06
N ASP A 67 -7.56 -3.36 -5.15
CA ASP A 67 -8.27 -4.64 -5.16
C ASP A 67 -8.92 -4.86 -3.77
N PRO A 68 -10.24 -5.16 -3.69
CA PRO A 68 -10.93 -5.29 -2.42
C PRO A 68 -10.40 -6.41 -1.52
N ASP A 69 -10.00 -7.55 -2.09
CA ASP A 69 -9.54 -8.71 -1.33
C ASP A 69 -8.15 -8.44 -0.75
N ASP A 70 -7.28 -7.83 -1.55
CA ASP A 70 -5.94 -7.44 -1.11
C ASP A 70 -6.00 -6.37 -0.01
N TRP A 71 -6.86 -5.37 -0.18
CA TRP A 71 -7.08 -4.32 0.82
C TRP A 71 -7.66 -4.89 2.12
N TYR A 72 -8.68 -5.73 2.04
CA TYR A 72 -9.27 -6.40 3.21
C TYR A 72 -8.23 -7.22 3.97
N SER A 73 -7.43 -8.01 3.25
CA SER A 73 -6.37 -8.84 3.84
C SER A 73 -5.30 -8.00 4.52
N PHE A 74 -4.87 -6.90 3.89
CA PHE A 74 -3.94 -5.94 4.46
C PHE A 74 -4.46 -5.30 5.75
N VAL A 75 -5.68 -4.75 5.73
CA VAL A 75 -6.28 -4.09 6.90
C VAL A 75 -6.44 -5.08 8.06
N LYS A 76 -7.03 -6.26 7.79
CA LYS A 76 -7.27 -7.29 8.81
C LYS A 76 -5.98 -7.78 9.44
N THR A 77 -4.99 -8.12 8.62
CA THR A 77 -3.72 -8.67 9.10
C THR A 77 -2.89 -7.59 9.80
N GLY A 78 -2.86 -6.37 9.24
CA GLY A 78 -2.19 -5.23 9.82
C GLY A 78 -2.75 -4.85 11.19
N LEU A 79 -4.07 -4.74 11.35
CA LEU A 79 -4.68 -4.47 12.66
C LEU A 79 -4.40 -5.60 13.66
N LYS A 80 -4.42 -6.86 13.22
CA LYS A 80 -4.10 -7.99 14.10
C LYS A 80 -2.68 -7.94 14.64
N HIS A 81 -1.70 -7.53 13.82
CA HIS A 81 -0.28 -7.68 14.14
C HIS A 81 0.47 -6.35 14.41
N ARG A 82 -0.09 -5.21 14.02
CA ARG A 82 0.56 -3.89 13.95
C ARG A 82 -0.34 -2.73 14.42
N TYR A 83 -1.41 -2.97 15.16
CA TYR A 83 -2.29 -1.87 15.62
C TYR A 83 -1.61 -0.80 16.49
N ARG A 84 -0.42 -1.06 17.05
CA ARG A 84 0.39 -0.08 17.80
C ARG A 84 1.49 0.55 16.97
N ASP A 85 1.70 0.11 15.72
CA ASP A 85 2.71 0.68 14.85
C ASP A 85 2.18 1.98 14.22
N GLU A 86 2.83 3.09 14.56
CA GLU A 86 2.42 4.42 14.10
C GLU A 86 2.48 4.58 12.58
N THR A 87 3.45 3.92 11.92
CA THR A 87 3.60 4.04 10.46
C THR A 87 2.45 3.31 9.78
N PHE A 88 2.14 2.10 10.22
CA PHE A 88 0.99 1.34 9.74
C PHE A 88 -0.31 2.12 9.92
N LEU A 89 -0.56 2.67 11.11
CA LEU A 89 -1.77 3.44 11.38
C LEU A 89 -1.86 4.70 10.50
N LYS A 90 -0.75 5.40 10.29
CA LYS A 90 -0.69 6.56 9.38
C LYS A 90 -1.08 6.16 7.96
N VAL A 91 -0.45 5.12 7.41
CA VAL A 91 -0.71 4.64 6.04
C VAL A 91 -2.14 4.12 5.90
N LEU A 92 -2.64 3.39 6.90
CA LEU A 92 -4.04 2.95 6.96
C LEU A 92 -5.00 4.13 6.91
N ASN A 93 -4.75 5.19 7.70
CA ASN A 93 -5.59 6.38 7.67
C ASN A 93 -5.57 7.06 6.29
N VAL A 94 -4.40 7.19 5.65
CA VAL A 94 -4.31 7.71 4.27
C VAL A 94 -5.18 6.89 3.32
N GLY A 95 -5.07 5.57 3.36
CA GLY A 95 -5.92 4.69 2.55
C GLY A 95 -7.42 4.87 2.85
N ILE A 96 -7.81 5.00 4.13
CA ILE A 96 -9.20 5.25 4.50
C ILE A 96 -9.71 6.58 3.93
N GLN A 97 -8.92 7.66 4.02
CA GLN A 97 -9.30 8.96 3.46
C GLN A 97 -9.47 8.87 1.94
N LEU A 98 -8.55 8.21 1.24
CA LEU A 98 -8.60 8.10 -0.22
C LEU A 98 -9.77 7.26 -0.71
N LEU A 99 -10.00 6.11 -0.08
CA LEU A 99 -10.93 5.09 -0.57
C LEU A 99 -12.37 5.32 -0.11
N TYR A 100 -12.58 5.96 1.04
CA TYR A 100 -13.91 6.07 1.66
C TYR A 100 -14.40 7.51 1.88
N LYS A 101 -13.54 8.53 1.86
CA LYS A 101 -13.99 9.93 2.04
C LYS A 101 -14.26 10.71 0.75
N LYS A 102 -14.01 10.14 -0.43
CA LYS A 102 -14.19 10.83 -1.72
C LYS A 102 -15.67 11.17 -2.04
N GLU A 103 -16.63 10.71 -1.22
CA GLU A 103 -18.07 10.91 -1.40
C GLU A 103 -18.70 12.03 -0.54
N SER A 104 -17.95 12.75 0.31
CA SER A 104 -18.54 13.81 1.16
C SER A 104 -18.73 15.17 0.48
N SER A 105 -18.51 15.26 -0.84
CA SER A 105 -18.67 16.50 -1.63
C SER A 105 -19.88 16.50 -2.58
N LEU A 106 -20.81 15.55 -2.44
CA LEU A 106 -22.07 15.50 -3.21
C LEU A 106 -23.28 16.07 -2.45
N SER A 107 -23.06 16.89 -1.42
CA SER A 107 -24.12 17.67 -0.78
C SER A 107 -24.19 19.07 -1.41
N GLN A 108 -24.84 19.18 -2.56
CA GLN A 108 -25.41 20.44 -3.07
C GLN A 108 -26.85 20.20 -3.48
#